data_AF-A0A6C0GWN9-F1
#
_entry.id   AF-A0A6C0GWN9-F1
#
_cell.length_a   1.000
_cell.length_b   1.000
_cell.length_c   1.000
_cell.angle_alpha   90.00
_cell.angle_beta   90.00
_cell.angle_gamma   90.00
#
_symmetry.space_group_name_H-M   'P 1'
#
loop_
_entity.id
_entity.type
_entity.pdbx_description
1 polymer ?
#
loop_
_entity_poly.entity_id
_entity_poly.type
_entity_poly.pdbx_seq_one_letter_code
_entity_poly.pdbx_strand_id
1 'polypeptide(L)'
;MSSCADVAAILSFNKKAICIGHQTGGGYQRNHSGLIPETTMPPFNFTISVPLQKSVYHVDSSKNIGTGTIPDFEVNQTINDMLEGKDIAKQTAIEL
;
A
#
# COMPACT_ATOMS: atom_id res chain seq x y z
N MET A 1 9.40 2.38 -4.54
CA MET A 1 8.42 1.66 -5.40
C MET A 1 7.18 1.35 -4.59
N SER A 2 5.98 1.51 -5.16
CA SER A 2 4.69 1.43 -4.45
C SER A 2 3.69 0.44 -5.11
N SER A 3 4.17 -0.53 -5.89
CA SER A 3 3.33 -1.38 -6.75
C SER A 3 2.18 -2.08 -6.02
N CYS A 4 2.39 -2.54 -4.78
CA CYS A 4 1.33 -3.17 -3.99
C CYS A 4 0.17 -2.21 -3.66
N ALA A 5 0.47 -0.94 -3.38
CA ALA A 5 -0.56 0.07 -3.09
C ALA A 5 -1.33 0.46 -4.35
N ASP A 6 -0.65 0.50 -5.51
CA ASP A 6 -1.28 0.77 -6.81
C ASP A 6 -2.36 -0.27 -7.10
N VAL A 7 -2.00 -1.56 -6.96
CA VAL A 7 -2.92 -2.68 -7.16
C VAL A 7 -4.07 -2.63 -6.16
N ALA A 8 -3.77 -2.42 -4.87
CA ALA A 8 -4.81 -2.35 -3.85
C ALA A 8 -5.80 -1.20 -4.10
N ALA A 9 -5.33 0.01 -4.40
CA ALA A 9 -6.19 1.17 -4.68
C ALA A 9 -7.09 0.95 -5.89
N ILE A 10 -6.52 0.45 -7.00
CA ILE A 10 -7.25 0.23 -8.25
C ILE A 10 -8.29 -0.89 -8.09
N LEU A 11 -7.91 -2.04 -7.51
CA LEU A 11 -8.82 -3.17 -7.35
C LEU A 11 -9.95 -2.88 -6.35
N SER A 12 -9.63 -2.23 -5.22
CA SER A 12 -10.62 -1.81 -4.23
C SER A 12 -11.62 -0.81 -4.82
N PHE A 13 -11.14 0.25 -5.49
CA PHE A 13 -12.01 1.26 -6.10
C PHE A 13 -12.97 0.67 -7.15
N ASN A 14 -12.47 -0.24 -7.99
CA ASN A 14 -13.27 -0.89 -9.03
C ASN A 14 -14.11 -2.08 -8.51
N LYS A 15 -14.09 -2.36 -7.20
CA LYS A 15 -14.79 -3.49 -6.58
C LYS A 15 -14.44 -4.83 -7.25
N LYS A 16 -13.15 -5.03 -7.54
CA LYS A 16 -12.62 -6.24 -8.18
C LYS A 16 -11.90 -7.17 -7.19
N ALA A 17 -11.67 -6.72 -5.97
CA ALA A 17 -11.16 -7.52 -4.87
C ALA A 17 -11.81 -7.05 -3.56
N ILE A 18 -11.85 -7.96 -2.58
CA ILE A 18 -12.12 -7.63 -1.18
C ILE A 18 -10.76 -7.48 -0.50
N CYS A 19 -10.50 -6.32 0.09
CA CYS A 19 -9.27 -6.04 0.81
C CYS A 19 -9.44 -6.39 2.29
N ILE A 20 -8.59 -7.28 2.80
CA ILE A 20 -8.59 -7.75 4.19
C ILE A 20 -7.22 -7.46 4.79
N GLY A 21 -7.16 -6.86 5.98
CA GLY A 21 -5.89 -6.56 6.65
C GLY A 21 -5.88 -5.18 7.30
N HIS A 22 -4.81 -4.43 7.06
CA HIS A 22 -4.66 -3.05 7.54
C HIS A 22 -4.59 -2.08 6.36
N GLN A 23 -4.67 -0.78 6.66
CA GLN A 23 -4.44 0.26 5.66
C GLN A 23 -3.07 0.10 5.00
N THR A 24 -3.03 0.19 3.66
CA THR A 24 -1.76 0.12 2.92
C THR A 24 -0.88 1.33 3.20
N GLY A 25 0.46 1.19 3.18
CA GLY A 25 1.38 2.30 3.41
C GLY A 25 1.61 3.26 2.23
N GLY A 26 1.10 2.95 1.03
CA GLY A 26 1.27 3.80 -0.17
C GLY A 26 0.18 4.88 -0.30
N GLY A 27 0.20 5.64 -1.40
CA GLY A 27 -0.81 6.68 -1.64
C GLY A 27 -2.04 6.15 -2.39
N TYR A 28 -3.24 6.40 -1.89
CA TYR A 28 -4.49 5.96 -2.51
C TYR A 28 -4.73 6.58 -3.89
N GLN A 29 -4.34 7.84 -4.10
CA GLN A 29 -4.59 8.55 -5.37
C GLN A 29 -3.40 8.51 -6.33
N ARG A 30 -2.18 8.26 -5.82
CA ARG A 30 -0.94 8.47 -6.57
C ARG A 30 0.29 7.87 -5.91
N ASN A 31 1.32 7.64 -6.72
CA ASN A 31 2.69 7.42 -6.26
C ASN A 31 3.70 8.24 -7.05
N HIS A 32 4.97 8.16 -6.65
CA HIS A 32 6.10 8.52 -7.50
C HIS A 32 7.06 7.32 -7.59
N SER A 33 6.92 6.48 -8.61
CA SER A 33 7.73 5.26 -8.73
C SER A 33 8.13 4.81 -10.13
N GLY A 34 7.95 5.64 -11.16
CA GLY A 34 8.35 5.28 -12.53
C GLY A 34 9.84 5.53 -12.80
N LEU A 35 10.24 6.80 -12.79
CA LEU A 35 11.62 7.24 -12.97
C LEU A 35 12.20 7.64 -11.62
N ILE A 36 13.17 6.87 -11.13
CA ILE A 36 13.82 7.07 -9.82
C ILE A 36 15.34 7.11 -10.03
N PRO A 37 15.91 8.23 -10.52
CA PRO A 37 17.35 8.37 -10.64
C PRO A 37 18.00 8.31 -9.25
N GLU A 38 19.19 7.74 -9.23
CA GLU A 38 20.06 7.71 -8.06
C GLU A 38 21.30 8.56 -8.33
N THR A 39 21.76 9.27 -7.31
CA THR A 39 22.99 10.07 -7.38
C THR A 39 23.76 9.90 -6.08
N THR A 40 24.99 9.41 -6.17
CA THR A 40 25.96 9.43 -5.07
C THR A 40 26.47 10.86 -4.89
N MET A 41 26.48 11.38 -3.66
CA MET A 41 26.76 12.80 -3.39
C MET A 41 28.20 13.05 -2.92
N PRO A 42 29.15 13.47 -3.77
CA PRO A 42 30.53 13.70 -3.33
C PRO A 42 30.63 14.87 -2.32
N PRO A 43 31.55 14.83 -1.35
CA PRO A 43 32.53 13.76 -1.06
C PRO A 43 31.95 12.61 -0.21
N PHE A 44 30.65 12.65 0.10
CA PHE A 44 30.01 11.68 0.98
C PHE A 44 29.56 10.43 0.21
N ASN A 45 29.62 9.26 0.84
CA ASN A 45 29.24 8.01 0.19
C ASN A 45 27.76 7.66 0.41
N PHE A 46 26.88 8.67 0.50
CA PHE A 46 25.43 8.42 0.52
C PHE A 46 24.85 8.60 -0.88
N THR A 47 23.91 7.72 -1.21
CA THR A 47 23.14 7.78 -2.45
C THR A 47 21.78 8.39 -2.16
N ILE A 48 21.43 9.44 -2.90
CA ILE A 48 20.09 10.01 -2.89
C ILE A 48 19.34 9.45 -4.08
N SER A 49 18.09 9.02 -3.85
CA SER A 49 17.13 8.74 -4.90
C SER A 49 15.97 9.73 -4.80
N VAL A 50 15.63 10.38 -5.91
CA VAL A 50 14.49 11.31 -5.99
C VAL A 50 13.56 10.84 -7.09
N PRO A 51 12.34 10.39 -6.78
CA PRO A 51 11.42 9.92 -7.80
C PRO A 51 10.83 11.11 -8.57
N LEU A 52 10.96 11.08 -9.91
CA LEU A 52 10.61 12.19 -10.80
C LEU A 52 9.32 11.95 -11.59
N GLN A 53 8.85 10.71 -11.68
CA GLN A 53 7.62 10.37 -12.38
C GLN A 53 6.48 10.14 -11.39
N LYS A 54 5.47 11.01 -11.46
CA LYS A 54 4.20 10.88 -10.74
C LYS A 54 3.23 10.01 -11.55
N SER A 55 2.67 8.97 -10.92
CA SER A 55 1.55 8.21 -11.47
C SER A 55 0.30 8.54 -10.66
N VAL A 56 -0.80 8.87 -11.34
CA VAL A 56 -2.09 9.20 -10.71
C VAL A 56 -3.11 8.15 -11.10
N TYR A 57 -3.85 7.62 -10.12
CA TYR A 57 -4.84 6.59 -10.36
C TYR A 57 -6.20 7.20 -10.63
N HIS A 58 -7.02 6.49 -11.42
CA HIS A 58 -8.41 6.84 -11.64
C HIS A 58 -9.27 6.27 -10.51
N VAL A 59 -9.23 6.92 -9.35
CA VAL A 59 -10.00 6.59 -8.13
C VAL A 59 -10.78 7.83 -7.64
N ASP A 60 -11.62 7.68 -6.61
CA ASP A 60 -12.31 8.81 -5.97
C ASP A 60 -11.30 9.73 -5.26
N SER A 61 -11.02 10.88 -5.84
CA SER A 61 -10.04 11.84 -5.32
C SER A 61 -10.44 12.50 -4.01
N SER A 62 -11.70 12.35 -3.57
CA SER A 62 -12.19 12.91 -2.30
C SER A 62 -11.95 11.97 -1.10
N LYS A 63 -11.59 10.70 -1.35
CA LYS A 63 -11.39 9.68 -0.31
C LYS A 63 -9.91 9.47 0.00
N ASN A 64 -9.62 9.06 1.24
CA ASN A 64 -8.30 8.61 1.70
C ASN A 64 -7.15 9.58 1.36
N ILE A 65 -7.41 10.88 1.47
CA ILE A 65 -6.46 11.93 1.04
C ILE A 65 -5.18 11.85 1.89
N GLY A 66 -4.04 11.70 1.21
CA GLY A 66 -2.72 11.66 1.85
C GLY A 66 -2.40 10.36 2.58
N THR A 67 -3.25 9.33 2.43
CA THR A 67 -3.09 8.03 3.06
C THR A 67 -3.27 6.91 2.04
N GLY A 68 -3.20 5.65 2.47
CA GLY A 68 -3.37 4.50 1.57
C GLY A 68 -4.79 3.96 1.52
N THR A 69 -4.96 2.86 0.78
CA THR A 69 -6.22 2.14 0.66
C THR A 69 -6.63 1.56 2.00
N ILE A 70 -7.82 1.93 2.48
CA ILE A 70 -8.46 1.34 3.66
C ILE A 70 -9.04 -0.03 3.25
N PRO A 71 -8.84 -1.10 4.05
CA PRO A 71 -9.39 -2.42 3.74
C PRO A 71 -10.92 -2.43 3.91
N ASP A 72 -11.59 -3.36 3.24
CA ASP A 72 -13.01 -3.64 3.45
C ASP A 72 -13.24 -4.32 4.81
N PHE A 73 -12.29 -5.17 5.22
CA PHE A 73 -12.27 -5.82 6.54
C PHE A 73 -10.95 -5.55 7.25
N GLU A 74 -11.02 -4.79 8.34
CA GLU A 74 -9.86 -4.54 9.18
C GLU A 74 -9.56 -5.75 10.07
N VAL A 75 -8.31 -6.19 10.10
CA VAL A 75 -7.85 -7.33 10.88
C VAL A 75 -6.92 -6.87 11.98
N ASN A 76 -7.28 -7.13 13.22
CA ASN A 76 -6.44 -6.87 14.38
C ASN A 76 -5.78 -8.16 14.85
N GLN A 77 -4.56 -8.43 14.38
CA GLN A 77 -3.80 -9.60 14.82
C GLN A 77 -3.17 -9.33 16.20
N THR A 78 -3.45 -10.18 17.18
CA THR A 78 -2.86 -10.06 18.52
C THR A 78 -1.56 -10.83 18.64
N ILE A 79 -0.77 -10.52 19.68
CA ILE A 79 0.43 -11.30 20.03
C ILE A 79 0.05 -12.77 20.31
N ASN A 80 -1.07 -13.01 20.99
CA ASN A 80 -1.52 -14.39 21.28
C ASN A 80 -1.86 -15.14 19.99
N ASP A 81 -2.52 -14.48 19.02
CA ASP A 81 -2.78 -15.08 17.71
C ASP A 81 -1.48 -15.48 17.02
N MET A 82 -0.45 -14.62 17.07
CA MET A 82 0.87 -14.94 16.52
C MET A 82 1.54 -16.10 17.25
N LEU A 83 1.48 -16.13 18.58
CA LEU A 83 2.05 -17.21 19.41
C LEU A 83 1.35 -18.55 19.17
N GLU A 84 0.05 -18.52 18.88
CA GLU A 84 -0.78 -19.69 18.56
C GLU A 84 -0.74 -20.07 17.07
N GLY A 85 0.00 -19.32 16.23
CA GLY A 85 0.12 -19.57 14.79
C GLY A 85 -1.16 -19.28 14.00
N LYS A 86 -2.05 -18.44 14.52
CA LYS A 86 -3.29 -18.02 13.88
C LYS A 86 -3.03 -16.86 12.91
N ASP A 87 -3.43 -17.06 11.65
CA ASP A 87 -3.47 -16.01 10.62
C ASP A 87 -4.91 -15.53 10.49
N ILE A 88 -5.22 -14.42 11.18
CA ILE A 88 -6.57 -13.86 11.24
C ILE A 88 -7.01 -13.37 9.86
N ALA A 89 -6.11 -12.78 9.06
CA ALA A 89 -6.46 -12.29 7.73
C ALA A 89 -6.83 -13.44 6.78
N LYS A 90 -6.08 -14.54 6.82
CA LYS A 90 -6.41 -15.76 6.08
C LYS A 90 -7.73 -16.37 6.55
N GLN A 91 -7.96 -16.43 7.85
CA GLN A 91 -9.21 -16.99 8.39
C GLN A 91 -10.42 -16.16 7.93
N THR A 92 -10.36 -14.84 8.07
CA THR A 92 -11.40 -13.93 7.55
C THR A 92 -11.63 -14.14 6.05
N ALA A 93 -10.58 -14.32 5.26
CA ALA A 93 -10.70 -14.54 3.82
C ALA A 93 -11.41 -15.86 3.45
N ILE A 94 -11.32 -16.89 4.29
CA ILE A 94 -11.98 -18.20 4.07
C ILE A 94 -13.46 -18.15 4.49
N GLU A 95 -13.79 -17.30 5.46
CA GLU A 95 -15.14 -17.20 6.04
C GLU A 95 -16.09 -16.28 5.25
N LEU A 96 -15.56 -15.45 4.34
CA LEU A 96 -16.32 -14.56 3.44
C LEU A 96 -16.75 -15.23 2.13
#